data_AF-A0A5M9I0Z9-F1
#
_entry.id   AF-A0A5M9I0Z9-F1
#
_cell.length_a   1.000
_cell.length_b   1.000
_cell.length_c   1.000
_cell.angle_alpha   90.00
_cell.angle_beta   90.00
_cell.angle_gamma   90.00
#
_symmetry.space_group_name_H-M   'P 1'
#
loop_
_entity.id
_entity.type
_entity.pdbx_description
1 polymer ?
#
loop_
_entity_poly.entity_id
_entity_poly.type
_entity_poly.pdbx_seq_one_letter_code
_entity_poly.pdbx_strand_id
1 'polypeptide(L)'
;MVSERIKNLRMSNDMTQTDLAKKLNITRSSVNAWEMGISTPSTTYIIALAQLFHVSTDYLLGLSDNVTLDISHLNEREIQLVYELIQYFRTKK
;
A
#
# COMPACT_ATOMS: atom_id res chain seq x y z
N MET A 1 8.65 2.90 9.72
CA MET A 1 9.02 4.11 8.90
C MET A 1 8.63 3.91 7.43
N VAL A 2 8.66 4.93 6.57
CA VAL A 2 8.37 4.82 5.11
C VAL A 2 9.15 3.68 4.45
N SER A 3 10.46 3.62 4.69
CA SER A 3 11.37 2.61 4.13
C SER A 3 10.92 1.18 4.44
N GLU A 4 10.54 0.94 5.70
CA GLU A 4 10.05 -0.33 6.19
C GLU A 4 8.67 -0.68 5.59
N ARG A 5 7.76 0.30 5.48
CA ARG A 5 6.43 0.07 4.88
C ARG A 5 6.53 -0.28 3.40
N ILE A 6 7.41 0.36 2.64
CA ILE A 6 7.69 0.00 1.24
C ILE A 6 8.20 -1.44 1.15
N LYS A 7 9.17 -1.82 1.98
CA LYS A 7 9.74 -3.17 1.99
C LYS A 7 8.67 -4.21 2.35
N ASN A 8 7.87 -3.96 3.38
CA ASN A 8 6.82 -4.87 3.84
C ASN A 8 5.74 -5.06 2.77
N LEU A 9 5.25 -3.97 2.16
CA LEU A 9 4.27 -4.03 1.08
C LEU A 9 4.80 -4.78 -0.14
N ARG A 10 6.07 -4.56 -0.50
CA ARG A 10 6.71 -5.30 -1.60
C ARG A 10 6.74 -6.80 -1.28
N MET A 11 7.16 -7.17 -0.07
CA MET A 11 7.26 -8.56 0.35
C MET A 11 5.90 -9.24 0.48
N SER A 12 4.88 -8.56 0.97
CA SER A 12 3.51 -9.11 1.09
C SER A 12 2.82 -9.34 -0.26
N ASN A 13 3.36 -8.76 -1.33
CA ASN A 13 2.90 -8.95 -2.70
C ASN A 13 3.83 -9.89 -3.50
N ASP A 14 4.73 -10.63 -2.83
CA ASP A 14 5.68 -11.57 -3.44
C ASP A 14 6.58 -10.95 -4.53
N MET A 15 6.88 -9.65 -4.41
CA MET A 15 7.68 -8.92 -5.40
C MET A 15 9.15 -8.86 -5.01
N THR A 16 10.06 -9.03 -5.97
CA THR A 16 11.47 -8.66 -5.77
C THR A 16 11.67 -7.14 -5.92
N GLN A 17 12.79 -6.60 -5.43
CA GLN A 17 13.13 -5.18 -5.66
C GLN A 17 13.18 -4.83 -7.15
N THR A 18 13.58 -5.80 -7.99
CA THR A 18 13.62 -5.64 -9.44
C THR A 18 12.21 -5.58 -10.04
N ASP A 19 11.26 -6.37 -9.51
CA ASP A 19 9.87 -6.35 -9.99
C ASP A 19 9.17 -5.04 -9.65
N LEU A 20 9.40 -4.53 -8.43
CA LEU A 20 8.89 -3.21 -8.03
C LEU A 20 9.49 -2.10 -8.89
N ALA A 21 10.80 -2.17 -9.14
CA ALA A 21 11.48 -1.21 -10.00
C ALA A 21 10.91 -1.20 -11.42
N LYS A 22 10.64 -2.39 -12.00
CA LYS A 22 9.99 -2.52 -13.31
C LYS A 22 8.59 -1.91 -13.33
N LYS A 23 7.75 -2.18 -12.31
CA LYS A 23 6.40 -1.62 -12.23
C LYS A 23 6.37 -0.10 -12.14
N LEU A 24 7.36 0.49 -11.47
CA LEU A 24 7.48 1.95 -11.30
C LEU A 24 8.35 2.63 -12.37
N ASN A 25 8.90 1.86 -13.32
CA ASN A 25 9.83 2.33 -14.34
C ASN A 25 11.05 3.08 -13.77
N ILE A 26 11.67 2.49 -12.73
CA ILE A 26 12.87 2.99 -12.06
C ILE A 26 13.96 1.91 -11.98
N THR A 27 15.11 2.25 -11.41
CA THR A 27 16.18 1.28 -11.18
C THR A 27 15.95 0.46 -9.90
N ARG A 28 16.44 -0.78 -9.88
CA ARG A 28 16.47 -1.60 -8.65
C ARG A 28 17.22 -0.88 -7.51
N SER A 29 18.29 -0.17 -7.85
CA SER A 29 19.09 0.59 -6.88
C SER A 29 18.27 1.69 -6.19
N SER A 30 17.34 2.34 -6.90
CA SER A 30 16.41 3.32 -6.33
C SER A 30 15.49 2.68 -5.29
N VAL A 31 14.89 1.53 -5.61
CA VAL A 31 14.06 0.76 -4.66
C VAL A 31 14.86 0.36 -3.44
N ASN A 32 16.08 -0.16 -3.63
CA ASN A 32 16.95 -0.52 -2.52
C ASN A 32 17.30 0.68 -1.63
N ALA A 33 17.61 1.84 -2.21
CA ALA A 33 17.90 3.05 -1.47
C ALA A 33 16.70 3.53 -0.65
N TRP A 34 15.46 3.37 -1.15
CA TRP A 34 14.24 3.65 -0.39
C TRP A 34 14.05 2.68 0.78
N GLU A 35 14.19 1.37 0.55
CA GLU A 35 13.99 0.34 1.58
C GLU A 35 15.06 0.38 2.67
N MET A 36 16.26 0.84 2.35
CA MET A 36 17.35 1.06 3.31
C MET A 36 17.27 2.42 4.01
N GLY A 37 16.34 3.30 3.62
CA GLY A 37 16.24 4.66 4.18
C GLY A 37 17.38 5.59 3.78
N ILE A 38 18.17 5.24 2.75
CA ILE A 38 19.27 6.06 2.21
C ILE A 38 18.70 7.27 1.44
N SER A 39 17.55 7.09 0.81
CA SER A 39 16.81 8.15 0.13
C SER A 39 15.32 7.97 0.32
N THR A 40 14.54 9.02 0.06
CA THR A 40 13.09 8.98 0.12
C THR A 40 12.48 9.03 -1.29
N PRO A 41 11.35 8.35 -1.53
CA PRO A 41 10.61 8.51 -2.78
C PRO A 41 10.08 9.93 -2.89
N SER A 42 10.09 10.50 -4.11
CA SER A 42 9.40 11.77 -4.35
C SER A 42 7.89 11.59 -4.23
N THR A 43 7.14 12.69 -4.11
CA THR A 43 5.68 12.67 -4.03
C THR A 43 5.04 11.86 -5.16
N THR A 44 5.56 11.95 -6.38
CA THR A 44 5.10 11.17 -7.53
C THR A 44 5.18 9.66 -7.28
N TYR A 45 6.28 9.19 -6.71
CA TYR A 45 6.45 7.76 -6.39
C TYR A 45 5.67 7.34 -5.15
N ILE A 46 5.47 8.23 -4.18
CA ILE A 46 4.57 7.97 -3.04
C ILE A 46 3.14 7.70 -3.53
N ILE A 47 2.64 8.52 -4.46
CA ILE A 47 1.31 8.32 -5.06
C ILE A 47 1.27 7.00 -5.84
N ALA A 48 2.29 6.73 -6.67
CA ALA A 48 2.35 5.49 -7.46
C ALA A 48 2.42 4.23 -6.58
N LEU A 49 3.18 4.27 -5.49
CA LEU A 49 3.27 3.17 -4.52
C LEU A 49 1.95 2.96 -3.78
N ALA A 50 1.29 4.05 -3.37
CA ALA A 50 -0.03 3.98 -2.71
C ALA A 50 -1.07 3.33 -3.62
N GLN A 51 -1.12 3.72 -4.89
CA GLN A 51 -2.00 3.11 -5.90
C GLN A 51 -1.63 1.65 -6.17
N LEU A 52 -0.34 1.35 -6.37
CA LEU A 52 0.13 0.01 -6.68
C LEU A 52 -0.20 -1.00 -5.57
N PHE A 53 -0.11 -0.59 -4.32
CA PHE A 53 -0.33 -1.45 -3.17
C PHE A 53 -1.71 -1.29 -2.53
N HIS A 54 -2.60 -0.49 -3.14
CA HIS A 54 -3.96 -0.23 -2.64
C HIS A 54 -4.00 0.24 -1.17
N VAL A 55 -3.07 1.13 -0.81
CA VAL A 55 -2.97 1.75 0.53
C VAL A 55 -3.08 3.27 0.43
N SER A 56 -3.40 3.94 1.53
CA SER A 56 -3.34 5.40 1.58
C SER A 56 -1.88 5.90 1.62
N THR A 57 -1.65 7.13 1.17
CA THR A 57 -0.36 7.81 1.36
C THR A 57 -0.05 8.00 2.84
N ASP A 58 -1.06 8.19 3.68
CA ASP A 58 -0.93 8.31 5.14
C ASP A 58 -0.39 7.00 5.74
N TYR A 59 -0.86 5.86 5.25
CA TYR A 59 -0.25 4.58 5.57
C TYR A 59 1.18 4.53 5.04
N LEU A 60 1.45 4.85 3.79
CA LEU A 60 2.83 4.76 3.29
C LEU A 60 3.81 5.65 4.08
N LEU A 61 3.35 6.84 4.51
CA LEU A 61 4.12 7.87 5.22
C LEU A 61 4.23 7.67 6.74
N GLY A 62 3.52 6.69 7.31
CA GLY A 62 3.58 6.45 8.76
C GLY A 62 2.63 7.33 9.60
N LEU A 63 1.67 8.01 8.97
CA LEU A 63 0.71 8.90 9.64
C LEU A 63 -0.51 8.15 10.20
N SER A 64 -0.82 6.97 9.66
CA SER A 64 -1.85 6.09 10.22
C SER A 64 -1.52 4.62 9.98
N ASP A 65 -2.04 3.72 10.81
CA ASP A 65 -2.02 2.26 10.56
C ASP A 65 -3.34 1.77 9.95
N ASN A 66 -4.14 2.69 9.41
CA ASN A 66 -5.45 2.38 8.84
C ASN A 66 -5.28 1.59 7.54
N VAL A 67 -6.00 0.48 7.44
CA VAL A 67 -6.10 -0.31 6.20
C VAL A 67 -7.28 0.21 5.39
N THR A 68 -7.07 0.43 4.09
CA THR A 68 -8.11 0.81 3.13
C THR A 68 -8.58 -0.41 2.37
N LEU A 69 -9.89 -0.49 2.13
CA LEU A 69 -10.47 -1.49 1.23
C LEU A 69 -10.83 -0.77 -0.08
N ASP A 70 -10.29 -1.22 -1.20
CA ASP A 70 -10.69 -0.70 -2.51
C ASP A 70 -12.07 -1.28 -2.88
N ILE A 71 -13.07 -0.40 -2.95
CA ILE A 71 -14.45 -0.74 -3.31
C ILE A 71 -14.87 -0.18 -4.67
N SER A 72 -13.91 0.36 -5.44
CA SER A 72 -14.18 1.08 -6.70
C SER A 72 -14.84 0.22 -7.78
N HIS A 73 -14.72 -1.10 -7.66
CA HIS A 73 -15.28 -2.08 -8.60
C HIS A 73 -16.49 -2.84 -8.03
N LEU A 74 -17.02 -2.43 -6.88
CA LEU A 74 -18.18 -3.04 -6.26
C LEU A 74 -19.45 -2.24 -6.57
N ASN A 75 -20.56 -2.95 -6.76
CA ASN A 75 -21.88 -2.33 -6.83
C ASN A 75 -22.44 -2.04 -5.41
N GLU A 76 -23.55 -1.29 -5.34
CA GLU A 76 -24.15 -0.89 -4.06
C GLU A 76 -24.48 -2.06 -3.13
N ARG A 77 -24.95 -3.20 -3.68
CA ARG A 77 -25.28 -4.39 -2.88
C ARG A 77 -24.02 -5.05 -2.33
N GLU A 78 -22.96 -5.13 -3.13
CA GLU A 78 -21.68 -5.70 -2.71
C GLU A 78 -21.02 -4.84 -1.62
N ILE A 79 -21.06 -3.51 -1.79
CA ILE A 79 -20.60 -2.57 -0.77
C ILE A 79 -21.39 -2.75 0.53
N GLN A 80 -22.71 -2.88 0.45
CA GLN A 80 -23.57 -3.11 1.60
C GLN A 80 -23.20 -4.40 2.36
N LEU A 81 -22.93 -5.50 1.64
CA LEU A 81 -22.49 -6.76 2.26
C LEU A 81 -21.17 -6.62 3.02
N VAL A 82 -20.20 -5.90 2.43
CA VAL A 82 -18.92 -5.62 3.10
C VAL A 82 -19.12 -4.82 4.38
N TYR A 83 -19.98 -3.79 4.33
CA TYR A 83 -20.31 -3.00 5.51
C TYR A 83 -20.94 -3.85 6.62
N GLU A 84 -21.91 -4.70 6.28
CA GLU A 84 -22.56 -5.60 7.25
C GLU A 84 -21.56 -6.56 7.90
N LEU A 85 -20.64 -7.12 7.11
CA LEU A 85 -19.59 -7.99 7.62
C LEU A 85 -18.68 -7.26 8.63
N ILE A 86 -18.28 -6.03 8.33
CA ILE A 86 -17.48 -5.20 9.24
C ILE A 86 -18.25 -4.92 10.54
N GLN A 87 -19.53 -4.57 10.45
CA GLN A 87 -20.36 -4.31 11.63
C GLN A 87 -20.54 -5.56 12.48
N TYR A 88 -20.77 -6.71 11.86
CA TYR A 88 -20.86 -8.00 12.55
C TYR A 88 -19.62 -8.25 13.41
N PHE A 89 -18.41 -8.06 12.87
CA PHE A 89 -17.18 -8.22 13.64
C PHE A 89 -17.02 -7.21 14.78
N ARG A 90 -17.51 -5.98 14.61
CA ARG A 90 -17.48 -4.96 15.67
C ARG A 90 -18.41 -5.29 16.83
N THR A 91 -19.60 -5.82 16.55
CA THR A 91 -20.59 -6.18 17.58
C THR A 91 -20.25 -7.42 18.40
N LYS A 92 -19.30 -8.24 17.92
CA LYS A 92 -18.82 -9.44 18.62
C LYS A 92 -17.55 -9.23 19.46
N LYS A 93 -16.96 -8.03 19.41
CA LYS A 93 -15.95 -7.57 20.37
C LYS A 93 -16.63 -6.93 21.56
#